data_AF-I1BHB5-F1
#
_entry.id   AF-I1BHB5-F1
#
_cell.length_a   1.000
_cell.length_b   1.000
_cell.length_c   1.000
_cell.angle_alpha   90.00
_cell.angle_beta   90.00
_cell.angle_gamma   90.00
#
_symmetry.space_group_name_H-M   'P 1'
#
loop_
_entity.id
_entity.type
_entity.pdbx_description
1 polymer ?
#
loop_
_entity_poly.entity_id
_entity_poly.type
_entity_poly.pdbx_seq_one_letter_code
_entity_poly.pdbx_strand_id
1 'polypeptide(L)'
;MPDDYANKKYPIPNDLMTVEELEERIKHMEEIVFPAILERTQKINEEYSPYTVARKNRGGSYELKDEQNALLHRNYTPSELKVVNMDESNIENEYYEVEDIRDHRGPIGHREFLVKWAGYGERANTWQKASDFTDPTIIEKYWDKQDELKKLERERAEQIVNKASSNSKHNESNRNSTPKVSVEKEVYS
;
A
#
# COMPACT_ATOMS: atom_id res chain seq x y z
N MET A 1 25.12 -17.76 35.19
CA MET A 1 23.73 -17.32 35.40
C MET A 1 23.27 -17.87 36.74
N PRO A 2 22.61 -17.12 37.61
CA PRO A 2 21.98 -17.67 38.81
C PRO A 2 20.74 -18.48 38.40
N ASP A 3 20.63 -19.70 38.92
CA ASP A 3 19.48 -20.57 38.68
C ASP A 3 18.25 -20.05 39.44
N ASP A 4 17.40 -19.27 38.77
CA ASP A 4 16.16 -18.69 39.33
C ASP A 4 15.12 -19.75 39.76
N TYR A 5 15.35 -21.03 39.48
CA TYR A 5 14.48 -22.14 39.88
C TYR A 5 14.53 -22.47 41.39
N ALA A 6 15.42 -21.84 42.16
CA ALA A 6 15.50 -22.02 43.62
C ALA A 6 14.42 -21.25 44.43
N ASN A 7 13.52 -20.51 43.76
CA ASN A 7 12.49 -19.73 44.42
C ASN A 7 11.30 -20.59 44.89
N LYS A 8 11.19 -20.82 46.21
CA LYS A 8 10.13 -21.59 46.91
C LYS A 8 8.68 -21.12 46.65
N LYS A 9 8.47 -20.09 45.84
CA LYS A 9 7.14 -19.59 45.45
C LYS A 9 6.39 -20.57 44.54
N TYR A 10 7.12 -21.41 43.81
CA TYR A 10 6.56 -22.50 43.00
C TYR A 10 7.23 -23.81 43.41
N PRO A 11 6.73 -24.51 44.45
CA PRO A 11 7.28 -25.81 44.81
C PRO A 11 7.14 -26.74 43.61
N ILE A 12 8.25 -27.37 43.21
CA ILE A 12 8.22 -28.42 42.19
C ILE A 12 7.30 -29.53 42.73
N PRO A 13 6.23 -29.90 42.01
CA PRO A 13 5.34 -30.97 42.46
C PRO A 13 6.14 -32.25 42.72
N ASN A 14 5.90 -32.89 43.87
CA ASN A 14 6.58 -34.14 44.26
C ASN A 14 6.23 -35.32 43.35
N ASP A 15 5.20 -35.18 42.53
CA ASP A 15 4.74 -36.18 41.57
C ASP A 15 5.22 -35.76 40.18
N LEU A 16 6.45 -36.13 39.86
CA LEU A 16 7.03 -35.91 38.53
C LEU A 16 6.34 -36.89 37.56
N MET A 17 5.41 -36.37 36.75
CA MET A 17 4.81 -37.14 35.67
C MET A 17 5.89 -37.68 34.72
N THR A 18 5.68 -38.87 34.18
CA THR A 18 6.62 -39.46 33.22
C THR A 18 6.65 -38.61 31.94
N VAL A 19 7.73 -38.75 31.15
CA VAL A 19 7.84 -38.07 29.86
C VAL A 19 6.69 -38.45 28.93
N GLU A 20 6.29 -39.73 28.95
CA GLU A 20 5.15 -40.24 28.17
C GLU A 20 3.83 -39.55 28.56
N GLU A 21 3.57 -39.40 29.86
CA GLU A 21 2.36 -38.74 30.34
C GLU A 21 2.35 -37.23 30.05
N LEU A 22 3.53 -36.60 30.05
CA LEU A 22 3.70 -35.21 29.61
C LEU A 22 3.43 -35.06 28.11
N GLU A 23 3.91 -35.98 27.29
CA GLU A 23 3.63 -36.01 25.85
C GLU A 23 2.14 -36.19 25.58
N GLU A 24 1.47 -37.11 26.28
CA GLU A 24 0.02 -37.30 26.20
C GLU A 24 -0.75 -36.05 26.61
N ARG A 25 -0.31 -35.37 27.67
CA ARG A 25 -0.93 -34.13 28.15
C ARG A 25 -0.71 -32.96 27.20
N ILE A 26 0.47 -32.83 26.60
CA ILE A 26 0.77 -31.83 25.57
C ILE A 26 -0.13 -32.07 24.36
N LYS A 27 -0.21 -33.31 23.90
CA LYS A 27 -1.07 -33.69 22.78
C LYS A 27 -2.54 -33.40 23.06
N HIS A 28 -3.02 -33.69 24.27
CA HIS A 28 -4.39 -33.34 24.68
C HIS A 28 -4.63 -31.83 24.67
N MET A 29 -3.66 -31.04 25.14
CA MET A 29 -3.76 -29.59 25.08
C MET A 29 -3.80 -29.08 23.63
N GLU A 30 -2.98 -29.66 22.75
CA GLU A 30 -2.88 -29.27 21.34
C GLU A 30 -4.10 -29.67 20.51
N GLU A 31 -4.59 -30.90 20.65
CA GLU A 31 -5.67 -31.43 19.81
C GLU A 31 -7.06 -31.04 20.31
N ILE A 32 -7.23 -30.79 21.62
CA ILE A 32 -8.55 -30.62 22.24
C ILE A 32 -8.69 -29.26 22.90
N VAL A 33 -7.76 -28.87 23.77
CA VAL A 33 -7.95 -27.69 24.63
C VAL A 33 -7.71 -26.39 23.86
N PHE A 34 -6.61 -26.26 23.12
CA PHE A 34 -6.32 -25.03 22.36
C PHE A 34 -7.34 -24.75 21.25
N PRO A 35 -7.78 -25.74 20.45
CA PRO A 35 -8.84 -25.52 19.46
C PRO A 35 -10.14 -25.07 20.11
N ALA A 36 -10.55 -25.70 21.23
CA ALA A 36 -11.78 -25.31 21.94
C ALA A 36 -11.70 -23.89 22.53
N ILE A 37 -10.53 -23.48 23.03
CA ILE A 37 -10.29 -22.09 23.50
C ILE A 37 -10.34 -21.12 22.33
N LEU A 38 -9.74 -21.47 21.19
CA LEU A 38 -9.74 -20.65 19.99
C LEU A 38 -11.17 -20.45 19.45
N GLU A 39 -11.93 -21.52 19.28
CA GLU A 39 -13.33 -21.47 18.84
C GLU A 39 -14.19 -20.63 19.79
N ARG A 40 -14.02 -20.82 21.10
CA ARG A 40 -14.75 -20.04 22.10
C ARG A 40 -14.38 -18.55 22.02
N THR A 41 -13.12 -18.23 21.79
CA THR A 41 -12.62 -16.85 21.65
C THR A 41 -13.11 -16.20 20.35
N GLN A 42 -13.12 -16.94 19.23
CA GLN A 42 -13.66 -16.49 17.95
C GLN A 42 -15.16 -16.22 18.05
N LYS A 43 -15.93 -17.15 18.60
CA LYS A 43 -17.37 -16.97 18.82
C LYS A 43 -17.67 -15.78 19.73
N ILE A 44 -16.86 -15.61 20.78
CA ILE A 44 -16.86 -14.42 21.63
C ILE A 44 -16.64 -13.18 20.77
N ASN A 45 -15.59 -13.13 19.95
CA ASN A 45 -15.26 -11.99 19.10
C ASN A 45 -16.34 -11.67 18.05
N GLU A 46 -16.97 -12.70 17.48
CA GLU A 46 -18.11 -12.57 16.54
C GLU A 46 -19.39 -12.10 17.25
N GLU A 47 -19.59 -12.50 18.51
CA GLU A 47 -20.71 -12.09 19.35
C GLU A 47 -20.51 -10.69 19.95
N TYR A 48 -19.27 -10.21 20.04
CA TYR A 48 -18.95 -8.86 20.50
C TYR A 48 -18.97 -7.85 19.36
N SER A 49 -19.65 -6.75 19.63
CA SER A 49 -20.02 -5.75 18.63
C SER A 49 -18.79 -5.01 18.07
N PRO A 50 -18.73 -4.75 16.74
CA PRO A 50 -17.57 -4.19 16.01
C PRO A 50 -17.37 -2.67 16.24
N TYR A 51 -17.63 -2.21 17.46
CA TYR A 51 -17.60 -0.79 17.78
C TYR A 51 -16.24 -0.37 18.30
N THR A 52 -15.70 0.70 17.73
CA THR A 52 -14.44 1.30 18.20
C THR A 52 -14.71 2.55 19.02
N VAL A 53 -13.80 2.89 19.94
CA VAL A 53 -13.94 4.07 20.80
C VAL A 53 -13.62 5.33 19.97
N ALA A 54 -14.62 6.17 19.75
CA ALA A 54 -14.44 7.44 19.06
C ALA A 54 -13.94 8.55 20.00
N ARG A 55 -14.52 8.65 21.21
CA ARG A 55 -14.19 9.70 22.17
C ARG A 55 -14.50 9.31 23.61
N LYS A 56 -13.71 9.83 24.55
CA LYS A 56 -14.03 9.84 25.99
C LYS A 56 -14.48 11.22 26.44
N ASN A 57 -15.63 11.29 27.10
CA ASN A 57 -16.17 12.51 27.69
C ASN A 57 -15.52 12.79 29.06
N ARG A 58 -15.56 14.06 29.51
CA ARG A 58 -14.97 14.46 30.81
C ARG A 58 -15.55 13.69 32.01
N GLY A 59 -16.77 13.18 31.87
CA GLY A 59 -17.45 12.32 32.85
C GLY A 59 -17.07 10.83 32.79
N GLY A 60 -16.11 10.44 31.96
CA GLY A 60 -15.62 9.05 31.89
C GLY A 60 -16.40 8.12 30.97
N SER A 61 -17.52 8.56 30.40
CA SER A 61 -18.27 7.82 29.38
C SER A 61 -17.59 7.85 28.01
N TYR A 62 -17.82 6.82 27.21
CA TYR A 62 -17.29 6.63 25.88
C TYR A 62 -18.38 6.77 24.82
N GLU A 63 -18.05 7.47 23.74
CA GLU A 63 -18.81 7.48 22.49
C GLU A 63 -18.14 6.46 21.56
N LEU A 64 -18.94 5.55 21.01
CA LEU A 64 -18.46 4.50 20.12
C LEU A 64 -18.85 4.82 18.67
N LYS A 65 -18.11 4.29 17.71
CA LYS A 65 -18.44 4.34 16.28
C LYS A 65 -18.48 2.94 15.68
N ASP A 66 -19.31 2.77 14.66
CA ASP A 66 -19.38 1.54 13.87
C ASP A 66 -18.29 1.44 12.80
N GLU A 67 -18.33 0.36 12.04
CA GLU A 67 -17.40 0.06 10.94
C GLU A 67 -17.48 1.10 9.80
N GLN A 68 -18.62 1.79 9.63
CA GLN A 68 -18.78 2.90 8.67
C GLN A 68 -18.41 4.28 9.25
N ASN A 69 -17.72 4.31 10.41
CA ASN A 69 -17.38 5.52 11.16
C ASN A 69 -18.59 6.36 11.63
N ALA A 70 -19.81 5.83 11.59
CA ALA A 70 -20.97 6.52 12.13
C ALA A 70 -20.97 6.40 13.67
N LEU A 71 -21.21 7.53 14.33
CA LEU A 71 -21.25 7.59 15.79
C LEU A 71 -22.53 6.95 16.32
N LEU A 72 -22.39 6.07 17.30
CA LEU A 72 -23.52 5.57 18.06
C LEU A 72 -24.11 6.70 18.90
N HIS A 73 -25.45 6.79 18.89
CA HIS A 73 -26.19 7.86 19.55
C HIS A 73 -26.11 7.82 21.10
N ARG A 74 -25.57 6.75 21.69
CA ARG A 74 -25.57 6.50 23.14
C ARG A 74 -24.15 6.60 23.71
N ASN A 75 -24.05 7.23 24.89
CA ASN A 75 -22.84 7.24 25.70
C ASN A 75 -22.77 5.96 26.54
N TYR A 76 -21.66 5.22 26.45
CA TYR A 76 -21.41 3.98 27.16
C TYR A 76 -20.51 4.21 28.36
N THR A 77 -20.86 3.63 29.51
CA THR A 77 -19.99 3.66 30.68
C THR A 77 -18.89 2.61 30.57
N PRO A 78 -17.72 2.77 31.21
CA PRO A 78 -16.65 1.78 31.17
C PRO A 78 -17.11 0.37 31.59
N SER A 79 -18.10 0.26 32.48
CA SER A 79 -18.64 -1.01 32.97
C SER A 79 -19.54 -1.73 31.96
N GLU A 80 -20.11 -1.01 30.99
CA GLU A 80 -20.89 -1.58 29.89
C GLU A 80 -19.99 -2.03 28.73
N LEU A 81 -18.69 -1.70 28.78
CA LEU A 81 -17.72 -2.06 27.76
C LEU A 81 -16.96 -3.32 28.17
N LYS A 82 -16.92 -4.29 27.26
CA LYS A 82 -15.97 -5.39 27.32
C LYS A 82 -14.80 -5.04 26.42
N VAL A 83 -13.64 -4.78 27.01
CA VAL A 83 -12.41 -4.54 26.26
C VAL A 83 -11.99 -5.87 25.66
N VAL A 84 -12.08 -5.98 24.35
CA VAL A 84 -11.49 -7.07 23.59
C VAL A 84 -10.12 -6.59 23.12
N ASN A 85 -9.07 -7.33 23.47
CA ASN A 85 -7.76 -7.14 22.83
C ASN A 85 -7.88 -7.75 21.43
N MET A 86 -8.40 -6.95 20.49
CA MET A 86 -8.31 -7.27 19.07
C MET A 86 -6.86 -6.94 18.69
N ASP A 87 -6.08 -7.94 18.31
CA ASP A 87 -4.74 -7.69 17.78
C ASP A 87 -4.87 -6.73 16.60
N GLU A 88 -4.19 -5.59 16.69
CA GLU A 88 -4.25 -4.46 15.74
C GLU A 88 -3.89 -4.90 14.30
N SER A 89 -3.17 -6.02 14.18
CA SER A 89 -2.85 -6.71 12.92
C SER A 89 -4.06 -7.23 12.16
N ASN A 90 -5.21 -7.47 12.81
CA ASN A 90 -6.42 -7.92 12.12
C ASN A 90 -7.15 -6.77 11.39
N ILE A 91 -6.81 -5.52 11.71
CA ILE A 91 -7.32 -4.30 11.04
C ILE A 91 -6.43 -3.94 9.83
N GLU A 92 -5.14 -4.28 9.86
CA GLU A 92 -4.19 -4.02 8.77
C GLU A 92 -4.39 -4.90 7.52
N ASN A 93 -5.24 -5.92 7.59
CA ASN A 93 -5.51 -6.85 6.48
C ASN A 93 -6.68 -6.40 5.58
N GLU A 94 -7.03 -5.12 5.58
CA GLU A 94 -8.06 -4.60 4.69
C GLU A 94 -7.50 -4.46 3.25
N TYR A 95 -7.94 -5.34 2.35
CA TYR A 95 -7.58 -5.29 0.95
C TYR A 95 -8.42 -4.24 0.24
N TYR A 96 -7.77 -3.34 -0.49
CA TYR A 96 -8.43 -2.32 -1.30
C TYR A 96 -8.25 -2.60 -2.78
N GLU A 97 -9.29 -2.34 -3.56
CA GLU A 97 -9.26 -2.51 -5.01
C GLU A 97 -8.44 -1.40 -5.69
N VAL A 98 -7.49 -1.82 -6.54
CA VAL A 98 -6.64 -0.92 -7.32
C VAL A 98 -7.28 -0.65 -8.68
N GLU A 99 -7.42 0.63 -9.03
CA GLU A 99 -7.94 1.06 -10.34
C GLU A 99 -6.82 1.09 -11.39
N ASP A 100 -5.71 1.78 -11.10
CA ASP A 100 -4.55 1.89 -12.01
C ASP A 100 -3.30 2.34 -11.24
N ILE A 101 -2.12 2.19 -11.84
CA ILE A 101 -0.88 2.78 -11.34
C ILE A 101 -0.59 4.06 -12.13
N ARG A 102 -0.44 5.18 -11.42
CA ARG A 102 -0.20 6.49 -12.03
C ARG A 102 1.28 6.76 -12.29
N ASP A 103 2.13 6.31 -11.38
CA ASP A 103 3.57 6.60 -11.44
C ASP A 103 4.41 5.54 -10.73
N HIS A 104 5.72 5.53 -10.97
CA HIS A 104 6.69 4.70 -10.26
C HIS A 104 7.93 5.52 -9.87
N ARG A 105 8.56 5.17 -8.75
CA ARG A 105 9.82 5.81 -8.33
C ARG A 105 10.78 4.80 -7.69
N GLY A 106 12.07 5.12 -7.71
CA GLY A 106 13.10 4.33 -7.03
C GLY A 106 13.74 3.23 -7.89
N PRO A 107 14.79 2.58 -7.33
CA PRO A 107 15.58 1.56 -8.01
C PRO A 107 14.81 0.24 -8.16
N ILE A 108 15.26 -0.63 -9.05
CA ILE A 108 14.50 -1.82 -9.50
C ILE A 108 14.11 -2.82 -8.38
N GLY A 109 14.80 -2.82 -7.23
CA GLY A 109 14.49 -3.66 -6.07
C GLY A 109 13.72 -2.97 -4.94
N HIS A 110 13.65 -1.64 -4.94
CA HIS A 110 12.90 -0.84 -3.95
C HIS A 110 11.98 0.15 -4.66
N ARG A 111 11.37 -0.32 -5.75
CA ARG A 111 10.48 0.50 -6.56
C ARG A 111 9.14 0.59 -5.86
N GLU A 112 8.67 1.83 -5.73
CA GLU A 112 7.35 2.15 -5.23
C GLU A 112 6.48 2.61 -6.40
N PHE A 113 5.19 2.32 -6.30
CA PHE A 113 4.18 2.62 -7.31
C PHE A 113 3.11 3.52 -6.70
N LEU A 114 2.75 4.60 -7.39
CA LEU A 114 1.68 5.50 -6.99
C LEU A 114 0.34 4.90 -7.43
N VAL A 115 -0.37 4.34 -6.47
CA VAL A 115 -1.61 3.60 -6.70
C VAL A 115 -2.80 4.55 -6.75
N LYS A 116 -3.63 4.42 -7.79
CA LYS A 116 -4.96 5.00 -7.84
C LYS A 116 -5.95 3.97 -7.33
N TRP A 117 -6.56 4.27 -6.18
CA TRP A 117 -7.57 3.41 -5.56
C TRP A 117 -8.92 3.55 -6.24
N ALA A 118 -9.63 2.44 -6.44
CA ALA A 118 -10.96 2.42 -7.05
C ALA A 118 -11.97 3.17 -6.17
N GLY A 119 -12.77 4.06 -6.77
CA GLY A 119 -13.78 4.85 -6.05
C GLY A 119 -13.24 6.06 -5.26
N TYR A 120 -11.92 6.23 -5.16
CA TYR A 120 -11.31 7.38 -4.48
C TYR A 120 -10.79 8.43 -5.47
N GLY A 121 -10.62 9.69 -5.03
CA GLY A 121 -10.01 10.74 -5.86
C GLY A 121 -8.48 10.62 -5.93
N GLU A 122 -7.85 11.34 -6.88
CA GLU A 122 -6.38 11.32 -7.05
C GLU A 122 -5.60 11.81 -5.82
N ARG A 123 -6.24 12.59 -4.95
CA ARG A 123 -5.65 13.04 -3.69
C ARG A 123 -5.42 11.92 -2.68
N ALA A 124 -6.14 10.82 -2.82
CA ALA A 124 -6.00 9.64 -1.98
C ALA A 124 -4.94 8.66 -2.52
N ASN A 125 -4.27 8.98 -3.63
CA ASN A 125 -3.25 8.11 -4.18
C ASN A 125 -2.08 7.99 -3.21
N THR A 126 -1.64 6.76 -2.97
CA THR A 126 -0.54 6.46 -2.05
C THR A 126 0.55 5.66 -2.76
N TRP A 127 1.77 5.78 -2.26
CA TRP A 127 2.90 4.99 -2.75
C TRP A 127 2.89 3.63 -2.06
N GLN A 128 2.90 2.55 -2.84
CA GLN A 128 2.90 1.16 -2.38
C GLN A 128 4.12 0.43 -2.94
N LYS A 129 4.66 -0.54 -2.20
CA LYS A 129 5.78 -1.37 -2.64
C LYS A 129 5.28 -2.49 -3.54
N ALA A 130 6.16 -3.02 -4.37
CA ALA A 130 5.85 -4.20 -5.19
C ALA A 130 5.33 -5.39 -4.36
N SER A 131 5.80 -5.55 -3.12
CA SER A 131 5.39 -6.63 -2.20
C SER A 131 3.98 -6.45 -1.61
N ASP A 132 3.42 -5.24 -1.67
CA ASP A 132 2.10 -4.94 -1.10
C ASP A 132 0.96 -5.35 -2.06
N PHE A 133 1.29 -5.62 -3.34
CA PHE A 133 0.33 -6.04 -4.35
C PHE A 133 0.09 -7.54 -4.29
N THR A 134 -1.18 -7.95 -4.18
CA THR A 134 -1.58 -9.36 -4.27
C THR A 134 -1.64 -9.86 -5.71
N ASP A 135 -2.02 -8.99 -6.66
CA ASP A 135 -2.11 -9.31 -8.08
C ASP A 135 -0.93 -8.67 -8.86
N PRO A 136 -0.02 -9.46 -9.43
CA PRO A 136 1.12 -8.93 -10.20
C PRO A 136 0.70 -8.33 -11.55
N THR A 137 -0.48 -8.67 -12.08
CA THR A 137 -0.91 -8.23 -13.42
C THR A 137 -1.11 -6.72 -13.51
N ILE A 138 -1.39 -6.06 -12.37
CA ILE A 138 -1.54 -4.60 -12.34
C ILE A 138 -0.22 -3.87 -12.64
N ILE A 139 0.90 -4.44 -12.19
CA ILE A 139 2.24 -3.91 -12.44
C ILE A 139 2.65 -4.17 -13.88
N GLU A 140 2.33 -5.35 -14.42
CA GLU A 140 2.58 -5.68 -15.84
C GLU A 140 1.86 -4.71 -16.78
N LYS A 141 0.56 -4.50 -16.58
CA LYS A 141 -0.23 -3.53 -17.35
C LYS A 141 0.35 -2.12 -17.30
N TYR A 142 0.89 -1.72 -16.16
CA TYR A 142 1.56 -0.42 -16.01
C TYR A 142 2.80 -0.33 -16.91
N TRP A 143 3.65 -1.36 -16.93
CA TRP A 143 4.85 -1.37 -17.78
C TRP A 143 4.52 -1.40 -19.26
N ASP A 144 3.53 -2.17 -19.67
CA ASP A 144 3.05 -2.19 -21.06
C ASP A 144 2.64 -0.78 -21.51
N LYS A 145 1.86 -0.08 -20.68
CA LYS A 145 1.44 1.31 -20.92
C LYS A 145 2.63 2.27 -20.98
N GLN A 146 3.64 2.09 -20.13
CA GLN A 146 4.85 2.92 -20.16
C GLN A 146 5.68 2.71 -21.43
N ASP A 147 5.80 1.49 -21.91
CA ASP A 147 6.55 1.19 -23.12
C ASP A 147 5.82 1.68 -24.39
N GLU A 148 4.48 1.59 -24.41
CA GLU A 148 3.67 2.23 -25.44
C GLU A 148 3.85 3.76 -25.45
N LEU A 149 3.79 4.40 -24.28
CA LEU A 149 4.01 5.85 -24.16
C LEU A 149 5.39 6.27 -24.69
N LYS A 150 6.46 5.56 -24.30
CA LYS A 150 7.81 5.81 -24.80
C LYS A 150 7.92 5.63 -26.32
N LYS A 151 7.23 4.63 -26.88
CA LYS A 151 7.20 4.40 -28.32
C LYS A 151 6.55 5.58 -29.05
N LEU A 152 5.41 6.05 -28.56
CA LEU A 152 4.71 7.23 -29.11
C LEU A 152 5.55 8.51 -28.98
N GLU A 153 6.26 8.70 -27.86
CA GLU A 153 7.15 9.84 -27.67
C GLU A 153 8.32 9.84 -28.67
N ARG A 154 8.96 8.68 -28.90
CA ARG A 154 10.01 8.55 -29.91
C ARG A 154 9.50 8.87 -31.32
N GLU A 155 8.35 8.29 -31.69
CA GLU A 155 7.74 8.54 -32.99
C GLU A 155 7.41 10.03 -33.19
N ARG A 156 6.85 10.68 -32.16
CA ARG A 156 6.56 12.11 -32.19
C ARG A 156 7.83 12.95 -32.30
N ALA A 157 8.90 12.58 -31.60
CA ALA A 157 10.19 13.26 -31.68
C ALA A 157 10.80 13.14 -33.08
N GLU A 158 10.78 11.96 -33.69
CA GLU A 158 11.25 11.73 -35.06
C GLU A 158 10.46 12.54 -36.10
N GLN A 159 9.13 12.60 -35.96
CA GLN A 159 8.30 13.44 -36.83
C GLN A 159 8.65 14.93 -36.73
N ILE A 160 8.96 15.43 -35.53
CA ILE A 160 9.37 16.82 -35.32
C ILE A 160 10.73 17.09 -36.00
N VAL A 161 11.71 16.19 -35.85
CA VAL A 161 13.04 16.32 -36.47
C VAL A 161 12.96 16.28 -38.00
N ASN A 162 12.15 15.38 -38.56
CA ASN A 162 11.94 15.27 -40.00
C ASN A 162 11.25 16.50 -40.58
N LYS A 163 10.26 17.06 -39.87
CA LYS A 163 9.57 18.31 -40.25
C LYS A 163 10.48 19.54 -40.21
N ALA A 164 11.39 19.61 -39.23
CA ALA A 164 12.39 20.67 -39.18
C ALA A 164 13.39 20.57 -40.36
N SER A 165 13.81 19.36 -40.70
CA SER A 165 14.76 19.09 -41.79
C SER A 165 14.17 19.36 -43.19
N SER A 166 12.87 19.14 -43.40
CA SER A 166 12.19 19.46 -44.66
C SER A 166 11.96 20.96 -44.85
N ASN A 167 11.66 21.71 -43.78
CA ASN A 167 11.52 23.17 -43.84
C ASN A 167 12.84 23.90 -44.12
N SER A 168 13.98 23.36 -43.66
CA SER A 168 15.31 23.90 -43.97
C SER A 168 15.62 23.84 -45.47
N LYS A 169 15.25 22.74 -46.13
CA LYS A 169 15.52 22.53 -47.57
C LYS A 169 14.73 23.46 -48.47
N HIS A 170 13.56 23.95 -48.04
CA HIS A 170 12.73 24.87 -48.83
C HIS A 170 13.19 26.33 -48.73
N ASN A 171 13.85 26.72 -47.63
CA ASN A 171 14.39 28.08 -47.45
C ASN A 171 15.76 28.27 -48.15
N GLU A 172 16.54 27.22 -48.33
CA GLU A 172 17.82 27.26 -49.08
C GLU A 172 17.58 27.54 -50.56
N SER A 173 16.50 26.99 -51.14
CA SER A 173 16.16 27.16 -52.57
C SER A 173 15.64 28.55 -52.93
N ASN A 174 15.23 29.38 -51.95
CA ASN A 174 14.67 30.71 -52.20
C ASN A 174 15.69 31.87 -52.05
N ARG A 175 16.96 31.56 -51.69
CA ARG A 175 18.02 32.58 -51.57
C ARG A 175 18.85 32.80 -52.84
N ASN A 176 18.67 31.97 -53.87
CA ASN A 176 19.50 32.00 -55.09
C ASN A 176 18.89 32.79 -56.27
N SER A 177 17.89 33.64 -56.04
CA SER A 177 17.32 34.52 -57.08
C SER A 177 17.49 36.00 -56.72
N THR A 178 18.72 36.49 -56.67
CA THR A 178 19.01 37.94 -56.75
C THR A 178 19.35 38.32 -58.20
N PRO A 179 18.70 39.34 -58.80
CA PRO A 179 18.98 39.75 -60.17
C PRO A 179 20.37 40.41 -60.25
N LYS A 180 21.18 40.02 -61.25
CA LYS A 180 22.47 40.67 -61.55
C LYS A 180 22.23 42.06 -62.11
N VAL A 181 22.49 43.10 -61.30
CA VAL A 181 22.64 44.48 -61.79
C VAL A 181 24.12 44.72 -62.04
N SER A 182 24.47 44.84 -63.32
CA SER A 182 25.79 45.26 -63.79
C SER A 182 26.02 46.72 -63.44
N VAL A 183 27.09 47.05 -62.70
CA VAL A 183 27.50 48.44 -62.46
C VAL A 183 28.84 48.67 -63.14
N GLU A 184 28.84 49.63 -64.06
CA GLU A 184 29.98 50.11 -64.82
C GLU A 184 31.02 50.80 -63.94
N LYS A 185 32.24 50.79 -64.46
CA LYS A 185 33.44 51.37 -63.86
C LYS A 185 33.37 52.90 -63.96
N GLU A 186 33.64 53.59 -62.87
CA GLU A 186 34.27 54.92 -62.95
C GLU A 186 35.49 54.99 -62.04
N VAL A 187 36.58 55.42 -62.68
CA VAL A 187 37.91 55.73 -62.15
C VAL A 187 37.92 57.21 -61.80
N TYR A 188 38.38 57.61 -60.61
CA TYR A 188 39.01 58.89 -60.27
C TYR A 188 39.39 58.83 -58.78
N SER A 189 40.47 59.39 -58.25
CA SER A 189 41.82 59.75 -58.71
C SER A 189 42.67 59.87 -57.44
#